data_AF-A0A1A7KBR9-F1
#
_entry.id   AF-A0A1A7KBR9-F1
#
_cell.length_a   1.000
_cell.length_b   1.000
_cell.length_c   1.000
_cell.angle_alpha   90.00
_cell.angle_beta   90.00
_cell.angle_gamma   90.00
#
_symmetry.space_group_name_H-M   'P 1'
#
loop_
_entity.id
_entity.type
_entity.pdbx_description
1 polymer ?
#
loop_
_entity_poly.entity_id
_entity_poly.type
_entity_poly.pdbx_seq_one_letter_code
_entity_poly.pdbx_strand_id
1 'polypeptide(L)'
;MKTKEEIKQLLDYLQDSSEKDLKFNEAAIYTAFEKGNNHQSLAIKILSIFGGILASLLFIGFLFIAGIYDSELGLLLLGIPLIIFGAFITKVTDNILLDTLSISAYIIGFILVGAGLLQMKTDENLVCIILILIAASALFIVRSYLISFISVLIICGGFLFLMMSNNSFNLIHIYISLLALILTFIYLKEPKLMTFNKAFSQIYDSVRISLIFCFLAGLNLLGRNYRLSNIHLNISGFPLWLLFLQFCT
;
A
#
# COMPACT_ATOMS: atom_id res chain seq x y z
N MET A 1 -0.37 -21.17 -21.40
CA MET A 1 -0.20 -21.80 -20.07
C MET A 1 0.66 -23.03 -20.34
N LYS A 2 1.94 -23.03 -19.92
CA LYS A 2 2.85 -24.14 -20.30
C LYS A 2 2.51 -25.38 -19.50
N THR A 3 2.17 -26.48 -20.19
CA THR A 3 1.79 -27.76 -19.58
C THR A 3 3.04 -28.47 -19.01
N LYS A 4 2.89 -29.36 -18.02
CA LYS A 4 4.01 -30.18 -17.48
C LYS A 4 4.83 -30.86 -18.59
N GLU A 5 4.16 -31.23 -19.69
CA GLU A 5 4.77 -31.83 -20.88
C GLU A 5 5.72 -30.87 -21.61
N GLU A 6 5.39 -29.57 -21.73
CA GLU A 6 6.26 -28.58 -22.37
C GLU A 6 7.51 -28.28 -21.55
N ILE A 7 7.41 -28.32 -20.21
CA ILE A 7 8.56 -28.15 -19.30
C ILE A 7 9.51 -29.33 -19.44
N LYS A 8 8.96 -30.55 -19.53
CA LYS A 8 9.74 -31.77 -19.73
C LYS A 8 10.47 -31.77 -21.07
N GLN A 9 9.80 -31.38 -22.16
CA GLN A 9 10.42 -31.26 -23.49
C GLN A 9 11.56 -30.23 -23.51
N LEU A 10 11.42 -29.12 -22.78
CA LEU A 10 12.47 -28.11 -22.66
C LEU A 10 13.66 -28.60 -21.84
N LEU A 11 13.41 -29.36 -20.78
CA LEU A 11 14.47 -29.99 -19.97
C LEU A 11 15.23 -31.03 -20.79
N ASP A 12 14.53 -31.89 -21.53
CA ASP A 12 15.12 -32.90 -22.41
C ASP A 12 15.97 -32.24 -23.51
N TYR A 13 15.48 -31.18 -24.14
CA TYR A 13 16.23 -30.41 -25.14
C TYR A 13 17.52 -29.78 -24.58
N LEU A 14 17.45 -29.20 -23.37
CA LEU A 14 18.60 -28.57 -22.72
C LEU A 14 19.63 -29.59 -22.22
N GLN A 15 19.18 -30.80 -21.89
CA GLN A 15 20.02 -31.90 -21.47
C GLN A 15 20.72 -32.59 -22.64
N ASP A 16 20.08 -32.62 -23.82
CA ASP A 16 20.68 -33.10 -25.08
C ASP A 16 21.64 -32.07 -25.70
N SER A 17 21.39 -30.77 -25.47
CA SER A 17 22.23 -29.67 -25.97
C SER A 17 23.39 -29.29 -25.03
N SER A 18 23.38 -29.73 -23.78
CA SER A 18 24.47 -29.46 -22.82
C SER A 18 25.46 -30.61 -22.75
N GLU A 19 26.74 -30.30 -22.86
CA GLU A 19 27.84 -31.25 -22.77
C GLU A 19 27.90 -31.88 -21.36
N LYS A 20 27.37 -33.11 -21.26
CA LYS A 20 27.57 -34.16 -20.23
C LYS A 20 28.10 -33.69 -18.86
N ASP A 21 27.25 -33.05 -18.04
CA ASP A 21 27.23 -33.27 -16.57
C ASP A 21 26.11 -32.52 -15.81
N LEU A 22 25.22 -31.81 -16.50
CA LEU A 22 24.12 -31.09 -15.84
C LEU A 22 22.97 -32.04 -15.49
N LYS A 23 22.94 -32.50 -14.23
CA LYS A 23 21.77 -33.18 -13.65
C LYS A 23 20.73 -32.14 -13.20
N PHE A 24 19.67 -31.98 -13.99
CA PHE A 24 18.54 -31.14 -13.59
C PHE A 24 17.73 -31.85 -12.49
N ASN A 25 17.54 -31.17 -11.36
CA ASN A 25 16.64 -31.65 -10.31
C ASN A 25 15.20 -31.32 -10.70
N GLU A 26 14.59 -32.20 -11.49
CA GLU A 26 13.23 -32.07 -11.98
C GLU A 26 12.23 -31.79 -10.85
N ALA A 27 12.36 -32.49 -9.71
CA ALA A 27 11.47 -32.28 -8.56
C ALA A 27 11.54 -30.85 -8.02
N ALA A 28 12.74 -30.28 -7.89
CA ALA A 28 12.91 -28.89 -7.48
C ALA A 28 12.36 -27.89 -8.52
N ILE A 29 12.51 -28.20 -9.82
CA ILE A 29 12.03 -27.35 -10.91
C ILE A 29 10.50 -27.37 -10.99
N TYR A 30 9.86 -28.54 -10.88
CA TYR A 30 8.40 -28.65 -10.79
C TYR A 30 7.85 -27.98 -9.53
N THR A 31 8.53 -28.12 -8.38
CA THR A 31 8.12 -27.44 -7.14
C THR A 31 8.24 -25.92 -7.27
N ALA A 32 9.31 -25.42 -7.90
CA ALA A 32 9.48 -23.99 -8.18
C ALA A 32 8.46 -23.49 -9.21
N PHE A 33 8.09 -24.31 -10.20
CA PHE A 33 7.11 -23.97 -11.23
C PHE A 33 5.68 -23.97 -10.68
N GLU A 34 5.26 -24.99 -9.91
CA GLU A 34 3.95 -25.01 -9.25
C GLU A 34 3.82 -23.88 -8.22
N LYS A 35 4.89 -23.61 -7.45
CA LYS A 35 4.94 -22.46 -6.53
C LYS A 35 4.94 -21.11 -7.26
N GLY A 36 5.49 -21.07 -8.48
CA GLY A 36 5.43 -19.93 -9.38
C GLY A 36 4.08 -19.76 -10.08
N ASN A 37 3.32 -20.85 -10.30
CA ASN A 37 2.00 -20.85 -10.95
C ASN A 37 0.85 -20.51 -9.98
N ASN A 38 1.11 -20.55 -8.66
CA ASN A 38 0.33 -19.81 -7.66
C ASN A 38 0.57 -18.29 -7.71
N HIS A 39 1.10 -17.77 -8.83
CA HIS A 39 1.00 -16.35 -9.17
C HIS A 39 -0.48 -16.01 -9.37
N GLN A 40 -1.15 -15.69 -8.27
CA GLN A 40 -2.36 -14.87 -8.32
C GLN A 40 -2.08 -13.72 -9.29
N SER A 41 -2.84 -13.65 -10.38
CA SER A 41 -2.52 -12.74 -11.48
C SER A 41 -2.46 -11.31 -10.93
N LEU A 42 -1.55 -10.50 -11.46
CA LEU A 42 -1.45 -9.09 -11.07
C LEU A 42 -2.81 -8.39 -11.18
N ALA A 43 -3.63 -8.79 -12.15
CA ALA A 43 -5.01 -8.30 -12.30
C ALA A 43 -5.90 -8.64 -11.10
N ILE A 44 -5.81 -9.85 -10.53
CA ILE A 44 -6.58 -10.23 -9.32
C ILE A 44 -6.11 -9.40 -8.11
N LYS A 45 -4.79 -9.19 -7.96
CA LYS A 45 -4.27 -8.34 -6.88
C LYS A 45 -4.75 -6.90 -6.99
N ILE A 46 -4.69 -6.34 -8.19
CA ILE A 46 -5.20 -4.99 -8.49
C ILE A 46 -6.71 -4.92 -8.21
N LEU A 47 -7.47 -5.90 -8.69
CA LEU A 47 -8.92 -5.97 -8.48
C LEU A 47 -9.28 -6.07 -6.99
N SER A 48 -8.50 -6.80 -6.19
CA SER A 48 -8.66 -6.88 -4.74
C SER A 48 -8.41 -5.53 -4.06
N ILE A 49 -7.40 -4.76 -4.50
CA ILE A 49 -7.15 -3.40 -3.99
C ILE A 49 -8.34 -2.50 -4.29
N PHE A 50 -8.78 -2.43 -5.55
CA PHE A 50 -9.90 -1.58 -5.96
C PHE A 50 -11.21 -2.01 -5.28
N GLY A 51 -11.46 -3.31 -5.19
CA GLY A 51 -12.62 -3.87 -4.48
C GLY A 51 -12.59 -3.53 -2.99
N GLY A 52 -11.42 -3.59 -2.35
CA GLY A 52 -11.24 -3.20 -0.96
C GLY A 52 -11.50 -1.71 -0.73
N ILE A 53 -11.01 -0.84 -1.62
CA ILE A 53 -11.26 0.61 -1.57
C ILE A 53 -12.76 0.90 -1.76
N LEU A 54 -13.39 0.30 -2.76
CA LEU A 54 -14.82 0.50 -3.05
C LEU A 54 -15.70 0.02 -1.90
N ALA A 55 -15.39 -1.15 -1.32
CA ALA A 55 -16.07 -1.66 -0.14
C ALA A 55 -15.89 -0.74 1.07
N SER A 56 -14.70 -0.15 1.23
CA SER A 56 -14.43 0.83 2.29
C SER A 56 -15.30 2.07 2.14
N LEU A 57 -15.42 2.59 0.91
CA LEU A 57 -16.26 3.74 0.61
C LEU A 57 -17.73 3.48 0.93
N LEU A 58 -18.26 2.33 0.51
CA LEU A 58 -19.64 1.93 0.80
C LEU A 58 -19.89 1.76 2.29
N PHE A 59 -18.96 1.15 3.01
CA PHE A 59 -19.07 0.96 4.46
C PHE A 59 -19.06 2.29 5.22
N ILE A 60 -18.18 3.22 4.84
CA ILE A 60 -18.15 4.57 5.42
C ILE A 60 -19.46 5.31 5.12
N GLY A 61 -19.98 5.21 3.89
CA GLY A 61 -21.28 5.76 3.53
C GLY A 61 -22.41 5.18 4.38
N PHE A 62 -22.37 3.88 4.66
CA PHE A 62 -23.31 3.24 5.58
C PHE A 62 -23.18 3.77 7.02
N LEU A 63 -21.96 3.91 7.55
CA LEU A 63 -21.74 4.47 8.90
C LEU A 63 -22.27 5.89 9.03
N PHE A 64 -22.13 6.69 7.97
CA PHE A 64 -22.67 8.04 7.91
C PHE A 64 -24.21 8.04 7.98
N ILE A 65 -24.87 7.19 7.19
CA ILE A 65 -26.34 7.02 7.23
C ILE A 65 -26.81 6.47 8.59
N ALA A 66 -26.02 5.60 9.21
CA ALA A 66 -26.34 4.98 10.50
C ALA A 66 -26.16 5.92 11.72
N GLY A 67 -25.59 7.12 11.55
CA GLY A 67 -25.35 8.06 12.64
C GLY A 67 -24.27 7.63 13.64
N ILE A 68 -23.50 6.57 13.35
CA ILE A 68 -22.42 6.09 14.22
C ILE A 68 -21.24 7.09 14.22
N TYR A 69 -21.18 7.96 13.21
CA TYR A 69 -20.18 9.01 13.10
C TYR A 69 -20.28 10.09 14.20
N ASP A 70 -21.41 10.19 14.91
CA ASP A 70 -21.61 11.23 15.94
C ASP A 70 -20.95 10.90 17.28
N SER A 71 -20.37 9.70 17.44
CA SER A 71 -19.72 9.27 18.67
C SER A 71 -18.21 9.16 18.50
N GLU A 72 -17.48 10.09 19.13
CA GLU A 72 -16.01 10.13 19.17
C GLU A 72 -15.41 8.78 19.62
N LEU A 73 -15.92 8.24 20.72
CA LEU A 73 -15.49 6.96 21.28
C LEU A 73 -15.96 5.77 20.43
N GLY A 74 -17.14 5.87 19.80
CA GLY A 74 -17.65 4.84 18.90
C GLY A 74 -16.74 4.64 17.68
N LEU A 75 -16.24 5.75 17.12
CA LEU A 75 -15.29 5.73 16.00
C LEU A 75 -13.96 5.06 16.39
N LEU A 76 -13.40 5.38 17.56
CA LEU A 76 -12.15 4.77 18.02
C LEU A 76 -12.31 3.29 18.39
N LEU A 77 -13.39 2.94 19.10
CA LEU A 77 -13.69 1.56 19.52
C LEU A 77 -13.98 0.64 18.33
N LEU A 78 -14.52 1.17 17.23
CA LEU A 78 -14.72 0.40 16.00
C LEU A 78 -13.43 0.40 15.17
N GLY A 79 -12.75 1.54 15.05
CA GLY A 79 -11.57 1.71 14.19
C GLY A 79 -10.37 0.86 14.62
N ILE A 80 -9.99 0.88 15.90
CA ILE A 80 -8.78 0.19 16.40
C ILE A 80 -8.87 -1.34 16.17
N PRO A 81 -9.97 -2.03 16.56
CA PRO A 81 -10.11 -3.46 16.29
C PRO A 81 -10.11 -3.78 14.80
N LEU A 82 -10.66 -2.90 13.95
CA LEU A 82 -10.66 -3.10 12.50
C LEU A 82 -9.26 -3.07 11.90
N ILE A 83 -8.39 -2.16 12.36
CA ILE A 83 -6.98 -2.13 11.94
C ILE A 83 -6.28 -3.43 12.35
N ILE A 84 -6.47 -3.87 13.60
CA ILE A 84 -5.83 -5.09 14.13
C ILE A 84 -6.35 -6.32 13.37
N PHE A 85 -7.67 -6.40 13.17
CA PHE A 85 -8.33 -7.50 12.47
C PHE A 85 -7.86 -7.59 11.01
N GLY A 86 -7.89 -6.47 10.29
CA GLY A 86 -7.40 -6.39 8.92
C GLY A 86 -5.94 -6.79 8.81
N ALA A 87 -5.10 -6.31 9.73
CA ALA A 87 -3.68 -6.65 9.78
C ALA A 87 -3.41 -8.15 10.06
N PHE A 88 -4.20 -8.78 10.93
CA PHE A 88 -3.97 -10.15 11.38
C PHE A 88 -4.55 -11.20 10.44
N ILE A 89 -5.74 -10.95 9.88
CA ILE A 89 -6.46 -11.97 9.11
C ILE A 89 -5.74 -12.31 7.79
N THR A 90 -5.05 -11.32 7.18
CA THR A 90 -4.18 -11.53 6.02
C THR A 90 -2.98 -12.43 6.30
N LYS A 91 -2.58 -12.61 7.56
CA LYS A 91 -1.47 -13.51 7.93
C LYS A 91 -1.91 -14.97 7.99
N VAL A 92 -3.19 -15.22 8.26
CA VAL A 92 -3.70 -16.55 8.60
C VAL A 92 -4.29 -17.27 7.39
N THR A 93 -4.70 -16.55 6.34
CA THR A 93 -5.48 -17.16 5.25
C THR A 93 -5.03 -16.74 3.85
N ASP A 94 -4.85 -17.71 2.96
CA ASP A 94 -4.49 -17.51 1.53
C ASP A 94 -5.73 -17.31 0.62
N ASN A 95 -6.86 -16.84 1.19
CA ASN A 95 -8.11 -16.68 0.45
C ASN A 95 -8.27 -15.24 -0.07
N ILE A 96 -8.42 -15.10 -1.38
CA ILE A 96 -8.58 -13.81 -2.10
C ILE A 96 -9.74 -12.96 -1.54
N LEU A 97 -10.84 -13.60 -1.13
CA LEU A 97 -11.97 -12.91 -0.51
C LEU A 97 -11.60 -12.30 0.84
N LEU A 98 -10.83 -13.04 1.65
CA LEU A 98 -10.36 -12.55 2.94
C LEU A 98 -9.28 -11.49 2.78
N ASP A 99 -8.44 -11.54 1.74
CA ASP A 99 -7.51 -10.45 1.42
C ASP A 99 -8.25 -9.14 1.16
N THR A 100 -9.30 -9.19 0.35
CA THR A 100 -10.10 -8.01 0.01
C THR A 100 -10.81 -7.44 1.25
N LEU A 101 -11.35 -8.32 2.11
CA LEU A 101 -11.98 -7.94 3.37
C LEU A 101 -10.98 -7.39 4.39
N SER A 102 -9.75 -7.94 4.41
CA SER A 102 -8.66 -7.44 5.25
C SER A 102 -8.30 -6.01 4.87
N ILE A 103 -8.13 -5.77 3.56
CA ILE A 103 -7.78 -4.47 3.01
C ILE A 103 -8.85 -3.44 3.35
N SER A 104 -10.12 -3.79 3.13
CA SER A 104 -11.20 -2.86 3.42
C SER A 104 -11.28 -2.56 4.91
N ALA A 105 -11.25 -3.59 5.77
CA ALA A 105 -11.24 -3.41 7.22
C ALA A 105 -10.07 -2.53 7.69
N TYR A 106 -8.88 -2.73 7.10
CA TYR A 106 -7.69 -1.93 7.39
C TYR A 106 -7.89 -0.45 7.00
N ILE A 107 -8.32 -0.17 5.77
CA ILE A 107 -8.56 1.20 5.28
C ILE A 107 -9.65 1.89 6.11
N ILE A 108 -10.78 1.22 6.32
CA ILE A 108 -11.88 1.71 7.15
C ILE A 108 -11.36 2.04 8.56
N GLY A 109 -10.60 1.14 9.17
CA GLY A 109 -10.04 1.33 10.50
C GLY A 109 -9.20 2.61 10.61
N PHE A 110 -8.33 2.89 9.63
CA PHE A 110 -7.56 4.14 9.59
C PHE A 110 -8.45 5.38 9.49
N ILE A 111 -9.48 5.33 8.65
CA ILE A 111 -10.41 6.45 8.46
C ILE A 111 -11.20 6.72 9.73
N LEU A 112 -11.66 5.68 10.42
CA LEU A 112 -12.40 5.81 11.67
C LEU A 112 -11.52 6.34 12.81
N VAL A 113 -10.30 5.83 12.94
CA VAL A 113 -9.36 6.34 13.95
C VAL A 113 -9.01 7.81 13.69
N GLY A 114 -8.71 8.15 12.43
CA GLY A 114 -8.43 9.54 12.04
C GLY A 114 -9.62 10.47 12.31
N ALA A 115 -10.83 10.07 11.93
CA ALA A 115 -12.04 10.84 12.18
C ALA A 115 -12.34 10.99 13.67
N GLY A 116 -12.24 9.91 14.46
CA GLY A 116 -12.47 9.94 15.90
C GLY A 116 -11.51 10.88 16.62
N LEU A 117 -10.22 10.83 16.29
CA LEU A 117 -9.22 11.73 16.88
C LEU A 117 -9.44 13.20 16.52
N LEU A 118 -9.87 13.49 15.28
CA LEU A 118 -10.19 14.85 14.85
C LEU A 118 -11.44 15.39 15.58
N GLN A 119 -12.46 14.57 15.80
CA GLN A 119 -13.65 14.98 16.55
C GLN A 119 -13.34 15.29 18.02
N MET A 120 -12.39 14.59 18.64
CA MET A 120 -11.88 14.89 19.98
C MET A 120 -11.11 16.23 20.08
N LYS A 121 -11.11 17.05 19.01
CA LYS A 121 -10.37 18.32 18.90
C LYS A 121 -8.86 18.18 19.11
N THR A 122 -8.33 17.02 18.72
CA THR A 122 -6.88 16.80 18.68
C THR A 122 -6.28 17.62 17.55
N ASP A 123 -5.10 18.19 17.75
CA ASP A 123 -4.37 18.91 16.70
C ASP A 123 -4.16 18.03 15.46
N GLU A 124 -4.44 18.59 14.27
CA GLU A 124 -4.37 17.85 13.01
C GLU A 124 -2.99 17.24 12.75
N ASN A 125 -1.90 17.91 13.18
CA ASN A 125 -0.55 17.38 13.04
C ASN A 125 -0.33 16.18 13.95
N LEU A 126 -0.83 16.24 15.19
CA LEU A 126 -0.75 15.11 16.13
C LEU A 126 -1.52 13.90 15.60
N VAL A 127 -2.72 14.10 15.06
CA VAL A 127 -3.50 13.01 14.43
C VAL A 127 -2.70 12.36 13.31
N CYS A 128 -2.10 13.15 12.42
CA CYS A 128 -1.29 12.61 11.33
C CYS A 128 -0.06 11.85 11.82
N ILE A 129 0.66 12.37 12.83
CA ILE A 129 1.81 11.67 13.42
C ILE A 129 1.38 10.31 14.00
N ILE A 130 0.23 10.26 14.69
CA ILE A 130 -0.31 9.01 15.26
C ILE A 130 -0.62 8.01 14.14
N LEU A 131 -1.31 8.43 13.07
CA LEU A 131 -1.63 7.55 11.95
C LEU A 131 -0.37 7.04 11.22
N ILE A 132 0.63 7.89 11.02
CA ILE A 132 1.93 7.48 10.46
C ILE A 132 2.58 6.41 11.34
N LEU A 133 2.55 6.60 12.66
CA LEU A 133 3.16 5.66 13.61
C LEU A 133 2.43 4.30 13.61
N ILE A 134 1.10 4.30 13.55
CA ILE A 134 0.30 3.08 13.42
C ILE A 134 0.63 2.38 12.08
N ALA A 135 0.65 3.10 10.96
CA ALA A 135 0.97 2.53 9.65
C ALA A 135 2.40 1.97 9.59
N ALA A 136 3.37 2.67 10.19
CA ALA A 136 4.74 2.19 10.29
C ALA A 136 4.81 0.90 11.11
N SER A 137 4.12 0.84 12.26
CA SER A 137 4.06 -0.38 13.07
C SER A 137 3.44 -1.56 12.30
N ALA A 138 2.36 -1.33 11.57
CA ALA A 138 1.70 -2.35 10.75
C ALA A 138 2.62 -2.86 9.61
N LEU A 139 3.40 -1.98 8.98
CA LEU A 139 4.37 -2.35 7.96
C LEU A 139 5.48 -3.28 8.49
N PHE A 140 5.92 -3.08 9.74
CA PHE A 140 6.91 -3.96 10.37
C PHE A 140 6.32 -5.31 10.81
N ILE A 141 5.07 -5.31 11.29
CA ILE A 141 4.40 -6.50 11.81
C ILE A 141 3.88 -7.40 10.69
N VAL A 142 3.26 -6.81 9.67
CA VAL A 142 2.54 -7.52 8.61
C VAL A 142 3.40 -7.62 7.35
N ARG A 143 3.74 -8.85 6.97
CA ARG A 143 4.52 -9.15 5.74
C ARG A 143 3.63 -9.42 4.52
N SER A 144 2.47 -8.77 4.46
CA SER A 144 1.56 -8.89 3.32
C SER A 144 1.83 -7.80 2.30
N TYR A 145 1.78 -8.18 1.02
CA TYR A 145 1.96 -7.26 -0.11
C TYR A 145 0.96 -6.10 -0.05
N LEU A 146 -0.32 -6.37 0.25
CA LEU A 146 -1.40 -5.38 0.16
C LEU A 146 -1.40 -4.40 1.34
N ILE A 147 -1.23 -4.91 2.57
CA ILE A 147 -1.14 -4.07 3.77
C ILE A 147 0.11 -3.20 3.73
N SER A 148 1.24 -3.74 3.25
CA SER A 148 2.47 -2.96 3.08
C SER A 148 2.27 -1.83 2.08
N PHE A 149 1.59 -2.12 0.95
CA PHE A 149 1.29 -1.13 -0.07
C PHE A 149 0.50 0.06 0.49
N ILE A 150 -0.59 -0.24 1.21
CA ILE A 150 -1.47 0.78 1.82
C ILE A 150 -0.75 1.55 2.93
N SER A 151 0.05 0.87 3.76
CA SER A 151 0.78 1.51 4.86
C SER A 151 1.81 2.52 4.36
N VAL A 152 2.55 2.19 3.30
CA VAL A 152 3.48 3.15 2.67
C VAL A 152 2.73 4.35 2.10
N LEU A 153 1.57 4.13 1.48
CA LEU A 153 0.71 5.21 0.99
C LEU A 153 0.27 6.14 2.12
N ILE A 154 -0.17 5.58 3.26
CA ILE A 154 -0.59 6.34 4.44
C ILE A 154 0.58 7.14 5.02
N ILE A 155 1.77 6.54 5.12
CA ILE A 155 2.98 7.21 5.63
C ILE A 155 3.33 8.41 4.74
N CYS A 156 3.45 8.19 3.44
CA CYS A 156 3.79 9.24 2.48
C CYS A 156 2.70 10.33 2.40
N GLY A 157 1.42 9.94 2.40
CA GLY A 157 0.30 10.87 2.42
C GLY A 157 0.26 11.70 3.70
N GLY A 158 0.53 11.08 4.85
CA GLY A 158 0.61 11.75 6.15
C GLY A 158 1.74 12.78 6.22
N PHE A 159 2.94 12.44 5.71
CA PHE A 159 4.05 13.40 5.62
C PHE A 159 3.71 14.59 4.72
N LEU A 160 3.06 14.33 3.57
CA LEU A 160 2.64 15.38 2.66
C LEU A 160 1.60 16.30 3.33
N PHE A 161 0.60 15.73 4.00
CA PHE A 161 -0.40 16.49 4.74
C PHE A 161 0.23 17.36 5.83
N LEU A 162 1.19 16.82 6.60
CA LEU A 162 1.89 17.57 7.64
C LEU A 162 2.63 18.79 7.06
N MET A 163 3.27 18.65 5.89
CA MET A 163 3.92 19.76 5.20
C MET A 163 2.93 20.83 4.70
N MET A 164 1.75 20.42 4.24
CA MET A 164 0.69 21.33 3.82
C MET A 164 0.05 22.08 5.00
N SER A 165 -0.26 21.37 6.08
CA SER A 165 -0.88 21.97 7.29
C SER A 165 0.04 23.02 7.92
N ASN A 166 1.36 22.81 7.88
CA ASN A 166 2.38 23.76 8.36
C ASN A 166 2.76 24.85 7.33
N ASN A 167 2.02 24.98 6.23
CA ASN A 167 2.23 25.99 5.16
C ASN A 167 3.66 26.06 4.60
N SER A 168 4.42 24.97 4.74
CA SER A 168 5.86 24.94 4.47
C SER A 168 6.14 24.35 3.08
N PHE A 169 5.68 25.06 2.04
CA PHE A 169 5.74 24.58 0.65
C PHE A 169 7.16 24.30 0.14
N ASN A 170 8.17 24.98 0.67
CA ASN A 170 9.58 24.69 0.35
C ASN A 170 9.99 23.26 0.76
N LEU A 171 9.39 22.70 1.82
CA LEU A 171 9.65 21.33 2.25
C LEU A 171 9.10 20.30 1.27
N ILE A 172 8.06 20.63 0.49
CA ILE A 172 7.49 19.73 -0.52
C ILE A 172 8.50 19.44 -1.64
N HIS A 173 9.27 20.46 -2.05
CA HIS A 173 10.34 20.27 -3.04
C HIS A 173 11.43 19.32 -2.52
N ILE A 174 11.84 19.50 -1.26
CA ILE A 174 12.82 18.63 -0.59
C ILE A 174 12.25 17.21 -0.47
N TYR A 175 10.98 17.07 -0.10
CA TYR A 175 10.29 15.79 0.02
C TYR A 175 10.26 15.02 -1.31
N ILE A 176 9.87 15.66 -2.41
CA ILE A 176 9.83 15.03 -3.74
C ILE A 176 11.23 14.62 -4.19
N SER A 177 12.23 15.48 -3.96
CA SER A 177 13.63 15.18 -4.27
C SER A 177 14.14 13.98 -3.46
N LEU A 178 13.81 13.92 -2.17
CA LEU A 178 14.14 12.78 -1.31
C LEU A 178 13.45 11.49 -1.79
N LEU A 179 12.16 11.57 -2.16
CA LEU A 179 11.43 10.43 -2.71
C LEU A 179 12.09 9.88 -3.99
N ALA A 180 12.50 10.78 -4.90
CA ALA A 180 13.21 10.41 -6.11
C ALA A 180 14.54 9.71 -5.80
N LEU A 181 15.31 10.24 -4.85
CA LEU A 181 16.58 9.64 -4.44
C LEU A 181 16.38 8.23 -3.86
N ILE A 182 15.39 8.07 -2.96
CA ILE A 182 15.03 6.76 -2.38
C ILE A 182 14.61 5.79 -3.50
N LEU A 183 13.77 6.24 -4.44
CA LEU A 183 13.31 5.42 -5.56
C LEU A 183 14.50 4.96 -6.42
N THR A 184 15.38 5.89 -6.82
CA THR A 184 16.60 5.56 -7.58
C THR A 184 17.50 4.58 -6.82
N PHE A 185 17.65 4.76 -5.51
CA PHE A 185 18.44 3.85 -4.68
C PHE A 185 17.86 2.43 -4.64
N ILE A 186 16.53 2.31 -4.48
CA ILE A 186 15.81 1.03 -4.50
C ILE A 186 16.04 0.31 -5.83
N TYR A 187 15.92 1.01 -6.96
CA TYR A 187 16.18 0.43 -8.28
C TYR A 187 17.65 0.03 -8.48
N LEU A 188 18.61 0.87 -8.07
CA LEU A 188 20.04 0.60 -8.26
C LEU A 188 20.53 -0.58 -7.40
N LYS A 189 19.90 -0.81 -6.24
CA LYS A 189 20.27 -1.87 -5.29
C LYS A 189 19.29 -3.05 -5.30
N GLU A 190 18.38 -3.13 -6.27
CA GLU A 190 17.41 -4.22 -6.43
C GLU A 190 18.00 -5.62 -6.19
N PRO A 191 19.11 -6.03 -6.85
CA PRO A 191 19.65 -7.38 -6.65
C PRO A 191 20.18 -7.63 -5.23
N LYS A 192 20.62 -6.57 -4.53
CA LYS A 192 21.07 -6.66 -3.13
C LYS A 192 19.89 -6.67 -2.16
N LEU A 193 18.83 -5.92 -2.43
CA LEU A 193 17.62 -5.87 -1.61
C LEU A 193 16.84 -7.19 -1.65
N MET A 194 16.76 -7.84 -2.81
CA MET A 194 16.10 -9.15 -2.94
C MET A 194 16.87 -10.28 -2.25
N THR A 195 18.20 -10.17 -2.15
CA THR A 195 19.06 -11.21 -1.56
C THR A 195 19.35 -11.00 -0.07
N PHE A 196 19.10 -9.80 0.48
CA PHE A 196 19.44 -9.47 1.86
C PHE A 196 18.60 -10.23 2.89
N ASN A 197 17.27 -10.26 2.73
CA ASN A 197 16.38 -10.99 3.64
C ASN A 197 15.05 -11.31 2.95
N LYS A 198 14.54 -12.53 3.18
CA LYS A 198 13.25 -12.99 2.64
C LYS A 198 12.08 -12.08 3.05
N ALA A 199 12.14 -11.47 4.25
CA ALA A 199 11.13 -10.52 4.70
C ALA A 199 11.13 -9.21 3.88
N PHE A 200 12.31 -8.69 3.55
CA PHE A 200 12.44 -7.50 2.70
C PHE A 200 12.06 -7.79 1.26
N SER A 201 12.42 -8.97 0.74
CA SER A 201 12.04 -9.39 -0.61
C SER A 201 10.52 -9.47 -0.80
N GLN A 202 9.74 -9.83 0.22
CA GLN A 202 8.27 -9.92 0.13
C GLN A 202 7.59 -8.55 0.10
N ILE A 203 8.17 -7.56 0.78
CA ILE A 203 7.60 -6.22 0.94
C ILE A 203 8.14 -5.26 -0.13
N TYR A 204 9.32 -5.56 -0.70
CA TYR A 204 10.02 -4.75 -1.69
C TYR A 204 9.14 -4.35 -2.88
N ASP A 205 8.44 -5.32 -3.48
CA ASP A 205 7.60 -5.04 -4.65
C ASP A 205 6.48 -4.04 -4.33
N SER A 206 5.83 -4.21 -3.18
CA SER A 206 4.80 -3.29 -2.69
C SER A 206 5.37 -1.90 -2.44
N VAL A 207 6.49 -1.81 -1.71
CA VAL A 207 7.13 -0.54 -1.35
C VAL A 207 7.53 0.21 -2.61
N ARG A 208 8.13 -0.47 -3.59
CA ARG A 208 8.52 0.14 -4.86
C ARG A 208 7.32 0.74 -5.57
N ILE A 209 6.24 -0.02 -5.72
CA ILE A 209 5.04 0.43 -6.44
C ILE A 209 4.39 1.59 -5.67
N SER A 210 4.21 1.48 -4.35
CA SER A 210 3.69 2.58 -3.52
C SER A 210 4.51 3.84 -3.66
N LEU A 211 5.84 3.74 -3.63
CA LEU A 211 6.72 4.91 -3.71
C LEU A 211 6.60 5.63 -5.06
N ILE A 212 6.40 4.89 -6.15
CA ILE A 212 6.10 5.47 -7.48
C ILE A 212 4.78 6.25 -7.44
N PHE A 213 3.72 5.66 -6.85
CA PHE A 213 2.44 6.35 -6.67
C PHE A 213 2.59 7.62 -5.82
N CYS A 214 3.34 7.55 -4.72
CA CYS A 214 3.61 8.71 -3.87
C CYS A 214 4.43 9.79 -4.59
N PHE A 215 5.38 9.41 -5.44
CA PHE A 215 6.15 10.34 -6.26
C PHE A 215 5.27 11.05 -7.28
N LEU A 216 4.43 10.30 -8.01
CA LEU A 216 3.47 10.85 -8.97
C LEU A 216 2.47 11.80 -8.30
N ALA A 217 1.93 11.41 -7.14
CA ALA A 217 1.01 12.24 -6.36
C ALA A 217 1.69 13.53 -5.87
N GLY A 218 2.94 13.44 -5.38
CA GLY A 218 3.72 14.61 -4.98
C GLY A 218 3.98 15.57 -6.14
N LEU A 219 4.36 15.05 -7.31
CA LEU A 219 4.54 15.85 -8.53
C LEU A 219 3.24 16.51 -9.01
N ASN A 220 2.12 15.77 -8.97
CA ASN A 220 0.80 16.32 -9.33
C ASN A 220 0.43 17.50 -8.41
N LEU A 221 0.65 17.34 -7.11
CA LEU A 221 0.39 18.38 -6.12
C LEU A 221 1.29 19.60 -6.33
N LEU A 222 2.57 19.39 -6.63
CA LEU A 222 3.50 20.47 -6.97
C LEU A 222 3.07 21.21 -8.24
N GLY A 223 2.69 20.49 -9.29
CA GLY A 223 2.21 21.07 -10.55
C GLY A 223 0.90 21.87 -10.37
N ARG A 224 0.01 21.40 -9.49
CA ARG A 224 -1.23 22.11 -9.16
C ARG A 224 -0.96 23.37 -8.36
N ASN A 225 0.01 23.38 -7.46
CA ASN A 225 0.39 24.58 -6.69
C ASN A 225 0.96 25.70 -7.57
N TYR A 226 1.75 25.37 -8.60
CA TYR A 226 2.17 26.35 -9.62
C TYR A 226 0.99 26.97 -10.38
N ARG A 227 -0.11 26.22 -10.54
CA ARG A 227 -1.36 26.69 -11.16
C ARG A 227 -2.24 27.49 -10.19
N LEU A 228 -2.24 27.15 -8.90
CA LEU A 228 -3.03 27.80 -7.85
C LEU A 228 -2.41 29.10 -7.33
N SER A 229 -1.10 29.31 -7.50
CA SER A 229 -0.44 30.61 -7.25
C SER A 229 -0.99 31.78 -8.08
N ASN A 230 -1.75 31.51 -9.16
CA ASN A 230 -2.37 32.54 -10.00
C ASN A 230 -3.86 32.77 -9.71
N ILE A 231 -4.47 32.01 -8.80
CA ILE A 231 -5.89 32.16 -8.46
C ILE A 231 -6.01 32.06 -6.94
N HIS A 232 -6.21 33.21 -6.28
CA HIS A 232 -6.58 33.33 -4.87
C HIS A 232 -7.84 32.50 -4.59
N LEU A 233 -7.69 31.23 -4.25
CA LEU A 233 -8.77 30.41 -3.71
C LEU A 233 -8.32 29.87 -2.36
N ASN A 234 -9.16 30.15 -1.38
CA ASN A 234 -9.02 29.83 0.03
C ASN A 234 -9.04 28.30 0.24
N ILE A 235 -7.90 27.70 0.60
CA ILE A 235 -7.73 26.24 0.80
C ILE A 235 -8.00 25.86 2.27
N SER A 236 -8.51 26.76 3.10
CA SER A 236 -8.74 26.51 4.54
C SER A 236 -9.87 25.53 4.89
N GLY A 237 -10.36 24.74 3.93
CA GLY A 237 -11.52 23.86 4.15
C GLY A 237 -11.57 22.63 3.25
N PHE A 238 -10.45 22.21 2.66
CA PHE A 238 -10.42 21.03 1.80
C PHE A 238 -10.00 19.79 2.62
N PRO A 239 -10.93 18.89 2.97
CA PRO A 239 -10.64 17.79 3.89
C PRO A 239 -9.68 16.79 3.27
N LEU A 240 -8.89 16.13 4.13
CA LEU A 240 -8.09 14.92 3.89
C LEU A 240 -8.68 13.93 2.85
N TRP A 241 -10.00 13.89 2.75
CA TRP A 241 -10.78 13.12 1.78
C TRP A 241 -10.39 13.35 0.32
N LEU A 242 -9.99 14.56 -0.07
CA LEU A 242 -9.62 14.84 -1.47
C LEU A 242 -8.21 14.33 -1.82
N LEU A 243 -7.29 14.24 -0.86
CA LEU A 243 -6.02 13.54 -1.09
C LEU A 243 -6.27 12.04 -1.30
N PHE A 244 -7.17 11.42 -0.53
CA PHE A 244 -7.61 10.03 -0.75
C PHE A 244 -8.34 9.84 -2.09
N LEU A 245 -9.17 10.80 -2.52
CA LEU A 245 -9.88 10.77 -3.82
C LEU A 245 -8.96 11.03 -5.02
N GLN A 246 -7.92 11.86 -4.88
CA GLN A 246 -6.95 12.15 -5.94
C GLN A 246 -5.93 11.00 -6.14
N PHE A 247 -5.87 10.05 -5.20
CA PHE A 247 -5.24 8.74 -5.43
C PHE A 247 -6.16 7.74 -6.15
N CYS A 248 -7.45 8.03 -6.25
CA CYS A 248 -8.48 7.12 -6.79
C CYS A 248 -9.16 7.63 -8.08
N THR A 249 -8.81 8.83 -8.55
CA THR A 249 -9.22 9.44 -9.83
C THR A 249 -8.01 10.05 -10.52
#